data_AF-A0A2E6W3N7-F1
#
_entry.id   AF-A0A2E6W3N7-F1
#
_cell.length_a   1.000
_cell.length_b   1.000
_cell.length_c   1.000
_cell.angle_alpha   90.00
_cell.angle_beta   90.00
_cell.angle_gamma   90.00
#
_symmetry.space_group_name_H-M   'P 1'
#
loop_
_entity.id
_entity.type
_entity.pdbx_description
1 polymer ?
#
loop_
_entity_poly.entity_id
_entity_poly.type
_entity_poly.pdbx_seq_one_letter_code
_entity_poly.pdbx_strand_id
1 'polypeptide(L)'
;MENSEAKAFLLIIGNEILSGRTKDANTQFLGRKLGEIGIRVCESRILPDDEKKIIDTIRQNKDQFDYIFTTGGIGPTHDDITAKAVARALNIEFERNAEAEELLRNFYSPDDITEARLSMADMPKGATLMENPISKAPGFKIENVFVLPGIPKIVEGMFEGLRHHLAESSPFLSKTIVSPLPEGLIGGPLADIQAQYQQTEIGSYPFSKDGKMGVNIVIRSKNVENIKPVAIAIQNMIQRLEFP
;
A
#
# COMPACT_ATOMS: atom_id res chain seq x y z
N MET A 1 -16.71 21.82 -2.25
CA MET A 1 -16.30 20.76 -3.19
C MET A 1 -16.00 19.55 -2.34
N GLU A 2 -16.77 18.48 -2.48
CA GLU A 2 -16.52 17.24 -1.74
C GLU A 2 -15.10 16.78 -2.01
N ASN A 3 -14.30 16.68 -0.96
CA ASN A 3 -12.91 16.27 -1.03
C ASN A 3 -12.91 14.77 -1.33
N SER A 4 -12.98 14.39 -2.61
CA SER A 4 -13.03 12.98 -3.00
C SER A 4 -11.78 12.29 -2.48
N GLU A 5 -11.98 11.28 -1.67
CA GLU A 5 -10.91 10.50 -1.07
C GLU A 5 -10.07 9.82 -2.16
N ALA A 6 -8.78 10.14 -2.20
CA ALA A 6 -7.86 9.51 -3.14
C ALA A 6 -7.70 8.02 -2.82
N LYS A 7 -7.77 7.19 -3.86
CA LYS A 7 -7.75 5.73 -3.78
C LYS A 7 -6.46 5.17 -4.36
N ALA A 8 -5.90 4.20 -3.66
CA ALA A 8 -4.72 3.47 -4.06
C ALA A 8 -5.01 1.99 -4.27
N PHE A 9 -4.34 1.42 -5.28
CA PHE A 9 -4.25 0.01 -5.56
C PHE A 9 -2.82 -0.47 -5.37
N LEU A 10 -2.62 -1.57 -4.65
CA LEU A 10 -1.30 -2.18 -4.44
C LEU A 10 -1.14 -3.45 -5.28
N LEU A 11 -0.09 -3.53 -6.06
CA LEU A 11 0.26 -4.68 -6.89
C LEU A 11 1.60 -5.27 -6.45
N ILE A 12 1.55 -6.33 -5.67
CA ILE A 12 2.73 -7.03 -5.18
C ILE A 12 3.10 -8.10 -6.20
N ILE A 13 4.36 -8.11 -6.67
CA ILE A 13 4.84 -9.00 -7.73
C ILE A 13 6.01 -9.79 -7.15
N GLY A 14 5.86 -11.12 -7.12
CA GLY A 14 6.91 -12.02 -6.64
C GLY A 14 6.39 -13.42 -6.32
N ASN A 15 6.96 -14.43 -6.97
CA ASN A 15 6.64 -15.85 -6.75
C ASN A 15 6.88 -16.31 -5.29
N GLU A 16 7.85 -15.72 -4.60
CA GLU A 16 8.19 -16.00 -3.22
C GLU A 16 7.10 -15.54 -2.23
N ILE A 17 6.32 -14.51 -2.59
CA ILE A 17 5.16 -14.07 -1.80
C ILE A 17 4.02 -15.08 -1.98
N LEU A 18 3.73 -15.48 -3.22
CA LEU A 18 2.67 -16.46 -3.52
C LEU A 18 2.94 -17.85 -2.94
N SER A 19 4.21 -18.27 -2.91
CA SER A 19 4.61 -19.54 -2.29
C SER A 19 4.63 -19.48 -0.76
N GLY A 20 4.43 -18.31 -0.15
CA GLY A 20 4.51 -18.10 1.30
C GLY A 20 5.93 -18.18 1.86
N ARG A 21 6.97 -18.25 1.01
CA ARG A 21 8.37 -18.25 1.42
C ARG A 21 8.76 -16.92 2.07
N THR A 22 8.20 -15.82 1.57
CA THR A 22 8.42 -14.48 2.09
C THR A 22 7.07 -13.90 2.53
N LYS A 23 7.03 -13.34 3.75
CA LYS A 23 5.87 -12.60 4.22
C LYS A 23 5.85 -11.21 3.58
N ASP A 24 4.74 -10.85 2.94
CA ASP A 24 4.53 -9.49 2.45
C ASP A 24 4.46 -8.48 3.61
N ALA A 25 5.46 -7.60 3.68
CA ALA A 25 5.51 -6.47 4.59
C ALA A 25 5.21 -5.13 3.89
N ASN A 26 5.27 -5.09 2.55
CA ASN A 26 5.09 -3.89 1.77
C ASN A 26 3.63 -3.40 1.81
N THR A 27 2.67 -4.33 1.70
CA THR A 27 1.24 -4.00 1.85
C THR A 27 0.94 -3.37 3.21
N GLN A 28 1.52 -3.93 4.28
CA GLN A 28 1.34 -3.38 5.63
C GLN A 28 1.93 -1.98 5.75
N PHE A 29 3.15 -1.79 5.26
CA PHE A 29 3.83 -0.50 5.32
C PHE A 29 3.09 0.57 4.52
N LEU A 30 2.81 0.31 3.24
CA LEU A 30 2.14 1.25 2.34
C LEU A 30 0.72 1.54 2.81
N GLY A 31 -0.05 0.54 3.25
CA GLY A 31 -1.40 0.74 3.76
C GLY A 31 -1.44 1.69 4.97
N ARG A 32 -0.48 1.55 5.89
CA ARG A 32 -0.35 2.47 7.03
C ARG A 32 0.06 3.86 6.57
N LYS A 33 1.13 3.96 5.79
CA LYS A 33 1.76 5.24 5.43
C LYS A 33 0.92 6.09 4.49
N LEU A 34 0.24 5.46 3.53
CA LEU A 34 -0.74 6.13 2.69
C LEU A 34 -1.95 6.62 3.52
N GLY A 35 -2.39 5.83 4.49
CA GLY A 35 -3.45 6.24 5.42
C GLY A 35 -3.08 7.45 6.28
N GLU A 36 -1.82 7.53 6.72
CA GLU A 36 -1.24 8.68 7.45
C GLU A 36 -1.27 9.99 6.63
N ILE A 37 -1.40 9.91 5.31
CA ILE A 37 -1.53 11.08 4.40
C ILE A 37 -2.89 11.16 3.70
N GLY A 38 -3.86 10.39 4.20
CA GLY A 38 -5.25 10.47 3.76
C GLY A 38 -5.56 9.77 2.42
N ILE A 39 -4.69 8.88 1.95
CA ILE A 39 -4.92 8.04 0.76
C ILE A 39 -5.42 6.67 1.22
N ARG A 40 -6.58 6.24 0.69
CA ARG A 40 -7.17 4.94 1.04
C ARG A 40 -6.62 3.86 0.13
N VAL A 41 -5.94 2.87 0.68
CA VAL A 41 -5.71 1.61 -0.04
C VAL A 41 -7.02 0.84 -0.09
N CYS A 42 -7.58 0.66 -1.29
CA CYS A 42 -8.88 0.02 -1.47
C CYS A 42 -8.75 -1.45 -1.89
N GLU A 43 -7.69 -1.81 -2.59
CA GLU A 43 -7.46 -3.17 -3.07
C GLU A 43 -5.96 -3.45 -3.14
N SER A 44 -5.58 -4.70 -2.85
CA SER A 44 -4.26 -5.22 -3.15
C SER A 44 -4.35 -6.56 -3.88
N ARG A 45 -3.43 -6.81 -4.81
CA ARG A 45 -3.25 -8.11 -5.48
C ARG A 45 -1.81 -8.55 -5.37
N ILE A 46 -1.62 -9.86 -5.26
CA ILE A 46 -0.31 -10.51 -5.32
C ILE A 46 -0.29 -11.34 -6.61
N LEU A 47 0.67 -11.08 -7.48
CA LEU A 47 0.84 -11.75 -8.76
C LEU A 47 2.18 -12.48 -8.84
N PRO A 48 2.28 -13.55 -9.64
CA PRO A 48 3.57 -14.11 -10.01
C PRO A 48 4.30 -13.16 -10.94
N ASP A 49 5.59 -13.42 -11.17
CA ASP A 49 6.43 -12.79 -12.19
C ASP A 49 5.98 -13.21 -13.60
N ASP A 50 4.76 -12.83 -13.98
CA ASP A 50 4.08 -13.12 -15.23
C ASP A 50 3.68 -11.81 -15.91
N GLU A 51 4.34 -11.52 -17.03
CA GLU A 51 4.19 -10.26 -17.73
C GLU A 51 2.74 -9.97 -18.14
N LYS A 52 2.03 -10.99 -18.66
CA LYS A 52 0.66 -10.81 -19.14
C LYS A 52 -0.28 -10.48 -17.99
N LYS A 53 -0.14 -11.15 -16.84
CA LYS A 53 -0.95 -10.86 -15.65
C LYS A 53 -0.70 -9.46 -15.11
N ILE A 54 0.57 -9.02 -15.08
CA ILE A 54 0.94 -7.67 -14.66
C ILE A 54 0.30 -6.63 -15.60
N ILE A 55 0.45 -6.80 -16.92
CA ILE A 55 -0.14 -5.92 -17.94
C ILE A 55 -1.66 -5.83 -17.80
N ASP A 56 -2.33 -6.99 -17.78
CA ASP A 56 -3.79 -7.06 -17.71
C ASP A 56 -4.31 -6.40 -16.43
N THR A 57 -3.61 -6.61 -15.29
CA THR A 57 -3.99 -6.02 -14.01
C THR A 57 -3.79 -4.51 -13.98
N ILE A 58 -2.68 -3.98 -14.48
CA ILE A 58 -2.46 -2.53 -14.55
C ILE A 58 -3.54 -1.88 -15.42
N ARG A 59 -3.82 -2.44 -16.61
CA ARG A 59 -4.83 -1.90 -17.53
C ARG A 59 -6.23 -1.90 -16.93
N GLN A 60 -6.60 -2.94 -16.19
CA GLN A 60 -7.91 -3.00 -15.52
C GLN A 60 -8.07 -1.93 -14.45
N ASN A 61 -6.99 -1.56 -13.76
CA ASN A 61 -7.05 -0.75 -12.54
C ASN A 61 -6.64 0.71 -12.76
N LYS A 62 -5.91 1.05 -13.84
CA LYS A 62 -5.33 2.40 -14.04
C LYS A 62 -6.35 3.53 -14.04
N ASP A 63 -7.59 3.25 -14.49
CA ASP A 63 -8.66 4.25 -14.57
C ASP A 63 -9.61 4.20 -13.35
N GLN A 64 -9.42 3.23 -12.44
CA GLN A 64 -10.24 3.05 -11.23
C GLN A 64 -9.61 3.65 -9.97
N PHE A 65 -8.30 3.90 -9.99
CA PHE A 65 -7.52 4.35 -8.84
C PHE A 65 -6.69 5.58 -9.19
N ASP A 66 -6.57 6.50 -8.23
CA ASP A 66 -5.72 7.68 -8.35
C ASP A 66 -4.24 7.31 -8.31
N TYR A 67 -3.90 6.21 -7.64
CA TYR A 67 -2.53 5.71 -7.51
C TYR A 67 -2.46 4.19 -7.62
N ILE A 68 -1.51 3.69 -8.41
CA ILE A 68 -1.12 2.27 -8.43
C ILE A 68 0.30 2.18 -7.90
N PHE A 69 0.53 1.37 -6.87
CA PHE A 69 1.88 1.08 -6.39
C PHE A 69 2.22 -0.37 -6.70
N THR A 70 3.27 -0.60 -7.49
CA THR A 70 3.84 -1.94 -7.68
C THR A 70 5.03 -2.12 -6.77
N THR A 71 5.22 -3.31 -6.20
CA THR A 71 6.47 -3.66 -5.49
C THR A 71 7.00 -4.99 -5.99
N GLY A 72 8.30 -5.03 -6.33
CA GLY A 72 8.98 -6.25 -6.79
C GLY A 72 9.16 -6.30 -8.32
N GLY A 73 10.05 -7.19 -8.77
CA GLY A 73 10.33 -7.42 -10.19
C GLY A 73 11.07 -6.28 -10.92
N ILE A 74 11.92 -5.52 -10.22
CA ILE A 74 12.74 -4.43 -10.81
C ILE A 74 14.24 -4.51 -10.48
N GLY A 75 14.70 -5.64 -9.95
CA GLY A 75 16.12 -5.92 -9.80
C GLY A 75 16.81 -6.29 -11.12
N PRO A 76 18.02 -6.86 -11.05
CA PRO A 76 18.82 -7.19 -12.22
C PRO A 76 18.63 -8.64 -12.72
N THR A 77 17.68 -9.41 -12.19
CA THR A 77 17.50 -10.83 -12.57
C THR A 77 16.53 -11.00 -13.74
N HIS A 78 16.58 -12.16 -14.39
CA HIS A 78 15.79 -12.45 -15.60
C HIS A 78 14.27 -12.45 -15.39
N ASP A 79 13.83 -12.65 -14.15
CA ASP A 79 12.45 -12.60 -13.68
C ASP A 79 12.01 -11.19 -13.23
N ASP A 80 12.92 -10.22 -13.15
CA ASP A 80 12.59 -8.81 -12.88
C ASP A 80 12.01 -8.12 -14.13
N ILE A 81 10.72 -8.35 -14.37
CA ILE A 81 10.01 -7.93 -15.59
C ILE A 81 9.02 -6.77 -15.38
N THR A 82 8.86 -6.26 -14.16
CA THR A 82 7.81 -5.29 -13.80
C THR A 82 7.94 -3.99 -14.58
N ALA A 83 9.13 -3.41 -14.70
CA ALA A 83 9.32 -2.12 -15.38
C ALA A 83 8.89 -2.19 -16.86
N LYS A 84 9.25 -3.28 -17.53
CA LYS A 84 8.89 -3.57 -18.92
C LYS A 84 7.40 -3.86 -19.07
N ALA A 85 6.81 -4.61 -18.14
CA ALA A 85 5.38 -4.88 -18.12
C ALA A 85 4.56 -3.59 -17.95
N VAL A 86 5.02 -2.66 -17.09
CA VAL A 86 4.41 -1.34 -16.92
C VAL A 86 4.46 -0.53 -18.21
N ALA A 87 5.60 -0.48 -18.89
CA ALA A 87 5.73 0.20 -20.19
C ALA A 87 4.72 -0.34 -21.22
N ARG A 88 4.60 -1.66 -21.31
CA ARG A 88 3.66 -2.34 -22.21
C ARG A 88 2.20 -2.12 -21.82
N ALA A 89 1.90 -2.08 -20.52
CA ALA A 89 0.56 -1.82 -20.02
C ALA A 89 0.06 -0.44 -20.45
N LEU A 90 0.95 0.56 -20.37
CA LEU A 90 0.68 1.96 -20.72
C LEU A 90 0.91 2.29 -22.20
N ASN A 91 1.44 1.34 -22.98
CA ASN A 91 1.80 1.53 -24.38
C ASN A 91 2.83 2.66 -24.59
N ILE A 92 3.85 2.69 -23.71
CA ILE A 92 4.95 3.66 -23.72
C ILE A 92 6.24 2.97 -24.16
N GLU A 93 7.10 3.69 -24.88
CA GLU A 93 8.44 3.23 -25.27
C GLU A 93 9.27 2.85 -24.02
N PHE A 94 10.02 1.76 -24.10
CA PHE A 94 10.87 1.27 -23.01
C PHE A 94 12.33 1.48 -23.39
N GLU A 95 13.02 2.35 -22.66
CA GLU A 95 14.38 2.78 -22.98
C GLU A 95 15.24 2.90 -21.71
N ARG A 96 16.57 2.91 -21.89
CA ARG A 96 17.51 3.16 -20.80
C ARG A 96 17.46 4.64 -20.42
N ASN A 97 17.18 4.93 -19.17
CA ASN A 97 17.22 6.29 -18.64
C ASN A 97 18.67 6.66 -18.30
N ALA A 98 19.18 7.74 -18.92
CA ALA A 98 20.58 8.15 -18.76
C ALA A 98 20.93 8.58 -17.33
N GLU A 99 20.02 9.25 -16.63
CA GLU A 99 20.23 9.69 -15.23
C GLU A 99 20.27 8.48 -14.28
N ALA A 100 19.36 7.53 -14.45
CA ALA A 100 19.37 6.28 -13.69
C ALA A 100 20.63 5.44 -13.98
N GLU A 101 21.07 5.38 -15.23
CA GLU A 101 22.30 4.70 -15.61
C GLU A 101 23.52 5.35 -14.92
N GLU A 102 23.59 6.67 -14.92
CA GLU A 102 24.65 7.42 -14.23
C GLU A 102 24.67 7.14 -12.73
N LEU A 103 23.50 7.10 -12.07
CA LEU A 103 23.40 6.74 -10.65
C LEU A 103 23.98 5.33 -10.37
N LEU A 104 23.69 4.36 -11.24
CA LEU A 104 24.21 3.00 -11.10
C LEU A 104 25.72 2.94 -11.34
N ARG A 105 26.23 3.65 -12.36
CA ARG A 105 27.66 3.74 -12.67
C ARG A 105 28.47 4.41 -11.56
N ASN A 106 27.87 5.37 -10.86
CA ASN A 106 28.49 6.03 -9.72
C ASN A 106 28.42 5.18 -8.43
N PHE A 107 27.45 4.26 -8.33
CA PHE A 107 27.27 3.43 -7.15
C PHE A 107 28.12 2.16 -7.17
N TYR A 108 28.20 1.47 -8.31
CA TYR A 108 29.01 0.25 -8.45
C TYR A 108 30.44 0.58 -8.87
N SER A 109 31.39 -0.27 -8.45
CA SER A 109 32.74 -0.24 -9.01
C SER A 109 32.70 -0.53 -10.52
N PRO A 110 33.64 -0.02 -11.33
CA PRO A 110 33.69 -0.31 -12.75
C PRO A 110 33.68 -1.82 -13.09
N ASP A 111 34.37 -2.63 -12.29
CA ASP A 111 34.43 -4.10 -12.45
C ASP A 111 33.12 -4.81 -12.09
N ASP A 112 32.25 -4.12 -11.36
CA ASP A 112 30.94 -4.60 -10.92
C ASP A 112 29.82 -4.22 -11.90
N ILE A 113 30.07 -3.34 -12.87
CA ILE A 113 29.03 -2.96 -13.84
C ILE A 113 28.78 -4.10 -14.83
N THR A 114 27.54 -4.57 -14.87
CA THR A 114 27.05 -5.57 -15.82
C THR A 114 25.80 -5.07 -16.52
N GLU A 115 25.51 -5.55 -17.73
CA GLU A 115 24.25 -5.21 -18.42
C GLU A 115 23.01 -5.56 -17.59
N ALA A 116 23.06 -6.64 -16.80
CA ALA A 116 22.01 -7.00 -15.87
C ALA A 116 21.77 -5.89 -14.82
N ARG A 117 22.84 -5.34 -14.23
CA ARG A 117 22.72 -4.19 -13.31
C ARG A 117 22.24 -2.93 -14.02
N LEU A 118 22.78 -2.64 -15.22
CA LEU A 118 22.36 -1.48 -16.01
C LEU A 118 20.91 -1.57 -16.47
N SER A 119 20.35 -2.77 -16.62
CA SER A 119 18.94 -2.95 -16.96
C SER A 119 17.98 -2.42 -15.89
N MET A 120 18.43 -2.21 -14.65
CA MET A 120 17.66 -1.51 -13.62
C MET A 120 17.46 -0.01 -13.92
N ALA A 121 18.18 0.54 -14.91
CA ALA A 121 17.94 1.87 -15.45
C ALA A 121 16.96 1.88 -16.65
N ASP A 122 16.50 0.71 -17.10
CA ASP A 122 15.54 0.61 -18.21
C ASP A 122 14.11 0.82 -17.68
N MET A 123 13.40 1.79 -18.25
CA MET A 123 12.08 2.20 -17.77
C MET A 123 11.23 2.81 -18.90
N PRO A 124 9.92 3.02 -18.68
CA PRO A 124 9.10 3.75 -19.63
C PRO A 124 9.65 5.17 -19.88
N LYS A 125 9.67 5.58 -21.14
CA LYS A 125 10.07 6.93 -21.54
C LYS A 125 9.25 8.00 -20.84
N GLY A 126 9.93 9.01 -20.31
CA GLY A 126 9.31 10.10 -19.54
C GLY A 126 8.97 9.76 -18.09
N ALA A 127 9.39 8.59 -17.59
CA ALA A 127 9.26 8.26 -16.18
C ALA A 127 10.06 9.25 -15.29
N THR A 128 9.48 9.61 -14.16
CA THR A 128 10.12 10.42 -13.12
C THR A 128 10.84 9.48 -12.14
N LEU A 129 12.14 9.67 -11.95
CA LEU A 129 12.93 8.86 -11.02
C LEU A 129 12.50 9.11 -9.58
N MET A 130 12.46 8.04 -8.80
CA MET A 130 12.30 8.09 -7.35
C MET A 130 13.59 7.60 -6.71
N GLU A 131 14.23 8.46 -5.93
CA GLU A 131 15.50 8.15 -5.30
C GLU A 131 15.37 6.92 -4.40
N ASN A 132 16.27 5.97 -4.60
CA ASN A 132 16.47 4.84 -3.71
C ASN A 132 17.70 5.10 -2.82
N PRO A 133 17.50 5.47 -1.54
CA PRO A 133 18.61 5.86 -0.67
C PRO A 133 19.52 4.67 -0.27
N ILE A 134 19.11 3.43 -0.52
CA ILE A 134 19.81 2.23 -0.04
C ILE A 134 20.66 1.59 -1.15
N SER A 135 20.06 1.24 -2.29
CA SER A 135 20.76 0.53 -3.37
C SER A 135 21.04 1.38 -4.61
N LYS A 136 20.66 2.67 -4.59
CA LYS A 136 20.81 3.67 -5.66
C LYS A 136 20.14 3.36 -7.01
N ALA A 137 19.80 2.10 -7.30
CA ALA A 137 18.89 1.72 -8.37
C ALA A 137 17.51 2.34 -8.11
N PRO A 138 17.08 3.35 -8.89
CA PRO A 138 15.88 4.10 -8.58
C PRO A 138 14.62 3.28 -8.88
N GLY A 139 13.55 3.54 -8.13
CA GLY A 139 12.21 3.25 -8.64
C GLY A 139 11.78 4.39 -9.56
N PHE A 140 10.55 4.35 -10.07
CA PHE A 140 10.04 5.43 -10.91
C PHE A 140 8.53 5.59 -10.85
N LYS A 141 8.07 6.79 -11.19
CA LYS A 141 6.67 7.12 -11.41
C LYS A 141 6.44 7.38 -12.89
N ILE A 142 5.39 6.79 -13.44
CA ILE A 142 4.88 7.09 -14.78
C ILE A 142 3.35 7.18 -14.71
N GLU A 143 2.78 8.27 -15.19
CA GLU A 143 1.35 8.58 -14.98
C GLU A 143 0.96 8.46 -13.49
N ASN A 144 0.00 7.60 -13.15
CA ASN A 144 -0.41 7.26 -11.78
C ASN A 144 0.23 5.97 -11.22
N VAL A 145 1.18 5.36 -11.94
CA VAL A 145 1.85 4.12 -11.55
C VAL A 145 3.21 4.42 -10.90
N PHE A 146 3.38 3.96 -9.67
CA PHE A 146 4.58 4.04 -8.86
C PHE A 146 5.22 2.67 -8.78
N VAL A 147 6.41 2.52 -9.36
CA VAL A 147 7.12 1.25 -9.45
C VAL A 147 8.25 1.25 -8.42
N LEU A 148 8.12 0.34 -7.45
CA LEU A 148 8.99 0.24 -6.28
C LEU A 148 9.70 -1.12 -6.22
N PRO A 149 10.87 -1.20 -5.57
CA PRO A 149 11.57 -2.45 -5.35
C PRO A 149 10.80 -3.37 -4.38
N GLY A 150 11.11 -4.67 -4.42
CA GLY A 150 10.45 -5.67 -3.57
C GLY A 150 10.91 -5.66 -2.10
N ILE A 151 12.11 -5.13 -1.83
CA ILE A 151 12.73 -5.17 -0.50
C ILE A 151 12.07 -4.13 0.44
N PRO A 152 11.45 -4.52 1.57
CA PRO A 152 10.69 -3.61 2.41
C PRO A 152 11.48 -2.41 2.93
N LYS A 153 12.72 -2.63 3.38
CA LYS A 153 13.58 -1.53 3.85
C LYS A 153 13.83 -0.46 2.79
N ILE A 154 13.85 -0.85 1.52
CA ILE A 154 14.05 0.09 0.42
C ILE A 154 12.76 0.87 0.18
N VAL A 155 11.61 0.20 0.11
CA VAL A 155 10.29 0.87 0.02
C VAL A 155 10.10 1.86 1.15
N GLU A 156 10.50 1.49 2.37
CA GLU A 156 10.47 2.36 3.55
C GLU A 156 11.33 3.61 3.36
N GLY A 157 12.57 3.46 2.91
CA GLY A 157 13.49 4.57 2.66
C GLY A 157 13.04 5.49 1.51
N MET A 158 12.37 4.93 0.51
CA MET A 158 11.84 5.69 -0.64
C MET A 158 10.58 6.49 -0.32
N PHE A 159 9.90 6.19 0.80
CA PHE A 159 8.56 6.74 1.06
C PHE A 159 8.53 8.27 1.20
N GLU A 160 9.53 8.88 1.84
CA GLU A 160 9.52 10.35 1.96
C GLU A 160 9.72 11.03 0.61
N GLY A 161 10.54 10.46 -0.28
CA GLY A 161 10.73 10.97 -1.64
C GLY A 161 9.47 10.83 -2.49
N LEU A 162 8.84 9.65 -2.46
CA LEU A 162 7.61 9.41 -3.26
C LEU A 162 6.44 10.26 -2.79
N ARG A 163 6.40 10.64 -1.50
CA ARG A 163 5.33 11.43 -0.89
C ARG A 163 5.16 12.80 -1.56
N HIS A 164 6.25 13.38 -2.09
CA HIS A 164 6.20 14.64 -2.85
C HIS A 164 5.36 14.57 -4.14
N HIS A 165 5.07 13.36 -4.63
CA HIS A 165 4.25 13.13 -5.81
C HIS A 165 2.80 12.71 -5.49
N LEU A 166 2.41 12.75 -4.21
CA LEU A 166 1.09 12.33 -3.74
C LEU A 166 0.27 13.54 -3.28
N ALA A 167 -1.00 13.55 -3.64
CA ALA A 167 -1.96 14.54 -3.15
C ALA A 167 -2.37 14.20 -1.71
N GLU A 168 -1.70 14.82 -0.75
CA GLU A 168 -2.00 14.62 0.67
C GLU A 168 -3.34 15.25 1.05
N SER A 169 -4.05 14.56 1.94
CA SER A 169 -5.27 15.07 2.57
C SER A 169 -5.28 14.73 4.06
N SER A 170 -6.35 15.11 4.76
CA SER A 170 -6.49 14.79 6.18
C SER A 170 -6.32 13.27 6.42
N PRO A 171 -5.50 12.87 7.41
CA PRO A 171 -5.23 11.47 7.69
C PRO A 171 -6.48 10.72 8.12
N PHE A 172 -6.46 9.40 7.99
CA PHE A 172 -7.41 8.56 8.72
C PHE A 172 -7.02 8.53 10.19
N LEU A 173 -7.92 9.03 11.03
CA LEU A 173 -7.82 8.94 12.47
C LEU A 173 -8.48 7.63 12.90
N SER A 174 -7.86 6.96 13.89
CA SER A 174 -8.40 5.74 14.46
C SER A 174 -8.48 5.81 15.98
N LYS A 175 -9.57 5.29 16.55
CA LYS A 175 -9.70 5.08 18.00
C LYS A 175 -10.10 3.63 18.26
N THR A 176 -9.36 2.96 19.14
CA THR A 176 -9.64 1.58 19.54
C THR A 176 -10.32 1.58 20.91
N ILE A 177 -11.40 0.81 21.03
CA ILE A 177 -12.08 0.49 22.29
C ILE A 177 -11.96 -1.02 22.48
N VAL A 178 -11.44 -1.43 23.64
CA VAL A 178 -11.32 -2.84 24.00
C VAL A 178 -12.61 -3.26 24.71
N SER A 179 -13.26 -4.31 24.19
CA SER A 179 -14.38 -4.97 24.86
C SER A 179 -13.94 -6.35 25.37
N PRO A 180 -14.24 -6.73 26.62
CA PRO A 180 -14.01 -8.09 27.11
C PRO A 180 -15.13 -9.06 26.69
N LEU A 181 -16.16 -8.58 26.00
CA LEU A 181 -17.29 -9.40 25.55
C LEU A 181 -16.89 -10.25 24.32
N PRO A 182 -17.48 -11.45 24.16
CA PRO A 182 -17.37 -12.22 22.92
C PRO A 182 -17.92 -11.47 21.71
N GLU A 183 -17.28 -11.66 20.54
CA GLU A 183 -17.68 -10.98 19.28
C GLU A 183 -19.14 -11.25 18.90
N GLY A 184 -19.63 -12.47 19.15
CA GLY A 184 -21.03 -12.84 18.89
C GLY A 184 -22.07 -12.05 19.68
N LEU A 185 -21.72 -11.47 20.84
CA LEU A 185 -22.64 -10.64 21.63
C LEU A 185 -22.70 -9.20 21.14
N ILE A 186 -21.61 -8.69 20.58
CA ILE A 186 -21.51 -7.29 20.15
C ILE A 186 -21.83 -7.11 18.66
N GLY A 187 -21.79 -8.17 17.84
CA GLY A 187 -21.94 -8.07 16.39
C GLY A 187 -23.23 -7.37 15.92
N GLY A 188 -24.39 -7.80 16.44
CA GLY A 188 -25.68 -7.16 16.12
C GLY A 188 -25.74 -5.69 16.58
N PRO A 189 -25.52 -5.41 17.88
CA PRO A 189 -25.47 -4.04 18.39
C PRO A 189 -24.46 -3.12 17.70
N LEU A 190 -23.29 -3.64 17.29
CA LEU A 190 -22.31 -2.88 16.51
C LEU A 190 -22.81 -2.55 15.10
N ALA A 191 -23.54 -3.47 14.45
CA ALA A 191 -24.15 -3.21 13.15
C ALA A 191 -25.18 -2.06 13.24
N ASP A 192 -25.98 -2.01 14.32
CA ASP A 192 -26.92 -0.92 14.56
C ASP A 192 -26.20 0.44 14.72
N ILE A 193 -25.07 0.45 15.43
CA ILE A 193 -24.23 1.65 15.58
C ILE A 193 -23.65 2.05 14.21
N GLN A 194 -23.09 1.11 13.44
CA GLN A 194 -22.53 1.40 12.11
C GLN A 194 -23.59 1.98 11.16
N ALA A 195 -24.83 1.49 11.22
CA ALA A 195 -25.94 2.01 10.41
C ALA A 195 -26.31 3.46 10.75
N GLN A 196 -26.18 3.85 12.03
CA GLN A 196 -26.44 5.22 12.50
C GLN A 196 -25.31 6.19 12.17
N TYR A 197 -24.05 5.73 12.20
CA TYR A 197 -22.87 6.58 12.03
C TYR A 197 -22.13 6.31 10.70
N GLN A 198 -22.80 6.61 9.58
CA GLN A 198 -22.31 6.33 8.23
C GLN A 198 -21.03 7.09 7.83
N GLN A 199 -20.66 8.14 8.57
CA GLN A 199 -19.42 8.89 8.33
C GLN A 199 -18.19 8.28 9.02
N THR A 200 -18.35 7.10 9.63
CA THR A 200 -17.27 6.35 10.28
C THR A 200 -17.27 4.91 9.81
N GLU A 201 -16.10 4.29 9.82
CA GLU A 201 -15.94 2.85 9.64
C GLU A 201 -15.67 2.21 10.99
N ILE A 202 -16.44 1.18 11.34
CA ILE A 202 -16.30 0.43 12.58
C ILE A 202 -15.87 -1.00 12.22
N GLY A 203 -14.67 -1.38 12.67
CA GLY A 203 -14.16 -2.74 12.55
C GLY A 203 -14.13 -3.46 13.91
N SER A 204 -14.45 -4.75 13.92
CA SER A 204 -14.27 -5.64 15.07
C SER A 204 -13.11 -6.61 14.80
N TYR A 205 -12.17 -6.71 15.73
CA TYR A 205 -11.00 -7.57 15.62
C TYR A 205 -10.86 -8.40 16.89
N PRO A 206 -11.27 -9.69 16.90
CA PRO A 206 -11.16 -10.55 18.07
C PRO A 206 -9.68 -10.78 18.42
N PHE A 207 -9.39 -10.89 19.71
CA PHE A 207 -8.07 -11.27 20.20
C PHE A 207 -8.17 -12.31 21.31
N SER A 208 -7.11 -13.10 21.43
CA SER A 208 -6.84 -13.96 22.57
C SER A 208 -5.44 -13.65 23.07
N LYS A 209 -5.33 -13.16 24.31
CA LYS A 209 -4.05 -12.82 24.94
C LYS A 209 -4.07 -13.29 26.39
N ASP A 210 -3.05 -14.08 26.76
CA ASP A 210 -2.89 -14.61 28.13
C ASP A 210 -4.16 -15.33 28.65
N GLY A 211 -4.83 -16.08 27.78
CA GLY A 211 -6.08 -16.80 28.11
C GLY A 211 -7.33 -15.93 28.23
N LYS A 212 -7.22 -14.61 28.04
CA LYS A 212 -8.36 -13.69 27.98
C LYS A 212 -8.75 -13.44 26.52
N MET A 213 -10.04 -13.62 26.24
CA MET A 213 -10.63 -13.29 24.95
C MET A 213 -11.34 -11.94 25.03
N GLY A 214 -11.40 -11.24 23.90
CA GLY A 214 -12.12 -9.98 23.77
C GLY A 214 -12.08 -9.50 22.33
N VAL A 215 -12.55 -8.27 22.11
CA VAL A 215 -12.60 -7.65 20.79
C VAL A 215 -12.01 -6.25 20.84
N ASN A 216 -11.10 -5.96 19.91
CA ASN A 216 -10.70 -4.60 19.60
C ASN A 216 -11.71 -4.01 18.62
N ILE A 217 -12.49 -3.03 19.06
CA ILE A 217 -13.42 -2.30 18.21
C ILE A 217 -12.71 -1.03 17.76
N VAL A 218 -12.45 -0.91 16.47
CA VAL A 218 -11.68 0.19 15.88
C VAL A 218 -12.63 1.09 15.09
N ILE A 219 -12.67 2.36 15.48
CA ILE A 219 -13.42 3.41 14.80
C ILE A 219 -12.44 4.16 13.90
N ARG A 220 -12.76 4.35 12.63
CA ARG A 220 -11.97 5.14 11.68
C ARG A 220 -12.77 6.25 11.04
N SER A 221 -12.15 7.43 10.89
CA SER A 221 -12.74 8.60 10.24
C SER A 221 -11.64 9.60 9.86
N LYS A 222 -11.87 10.42 8.82
CA LYS A 222 -11.03 11.59 8.52
C LYS A 222 -11.34 12.80 9.42
N ASN A 223 -12.49 12.80 10.10
CA ASN A 223 -12.91 13.86 11.02
C ASN A 223 -13.00 13.34 12.46
N VAL A 224 -12.23 13.95 13.36
CA VAL A 224 -12.19 13.60 14.79
C VAL A 224 -13.54 13.78 15.49
N GLU A 225 -14.36 14.74 15.05
CA GLU A 225 -15.66 15.02 15.65
C GLU A 225 -16.68 13.90 15.36
N ASN A 226 -16.45 13.09 14.32
CA ASN A 226 -17.27 11.91 14.05
C ASN A 226 -16.90 10.73 14.97
N ILE A 227 -15.68 10.69 15.52
CA ILE A 227 -15.21 9.55 16.33
C ILE A 227 -15.81 9.59 17.74
N LYS A 228 -15.94 10.77 18.35
CA LYS A 228 -16.38 10.88 19.76
C LYS A 228 -17.79 10.31 19.99
N PRO A 229 -18.82 10.65 19.19
CA PRO A 229 -20.17 10.10 19.38
C PRO A 229 -20.22 8.58 19.23
N VAL A 230 -19.52 8.03 18.24
CA VAL A 230 -19.43 6.58 18.00
C VAL A 230 -18.77 5.88 19.17
N ALA A 231 -17.68 6.45 19.69
CA ALA A 231 -16.97 5.90 20.84
C ALA A 231 -17.87 5.83 22.08
N ILE A 232 -18.65 6.87 22.35
CA ILE A 232 -19.63 6.90 23.44
C ILE A 232 -20.71 5.84 23.22
N ALA A 233 -21.24 5.72 22.01
CA ALA A 233 -22.26 4.72 21.67
C ALA A 233 -21.75 3.29 21.91
N ILE A 234 -20.51 2.99 21.48
CA ILE A 234 -19.87 1.69 21.71
C ILE A 234 -19.63 1.44 23.20
N GLN A 235 -19.14 2.43 23.96
CA GLN A 235 -18.94 2.27 25.41
C GLN A 235 -20.27 1.99 26.14
N ASN A 236 -21.34 2.71 25.80
CA ASN A 236 -22.67 2.50 26.36
C ASN A 236 -23.26 1.13 25.94
N MET A 237 -22.97 0.67 24.73
CA MET A 237 -23.33 -0.68 24.28
C MET A 237 -22.62 -1.75 25.12
N ILE A 238 -21.30 -1.64 25.32
CA ILE A 238 -20.52 -2.59 26.13
C ILE A 238 -21.05 -2.63 27.55
N GLN A 239 -21.24 -1.47 28.20
CA GLN A 239 -21.75 -1.41 29.58
C GLN A 239 -23.11 -2.09 29.74
N ARG A 240 -24.04 -1.88 28.79
CA ARG A 240 -25.36 -2.52 28.83
C ARG A 240 -25.31 -4.04 28.65
N LEU A 241 -24.33 -4.55 27.91
CA LEU A 241 -24.18 -5.99 27.66
C LEU A 241 -23.37 -6.69 28.76
N GLU A 242 -22.47 -6.00 29.44
CA GLU A 242 -21.74 -6.52 30.61
C GLU A 242 -22.61 -6.61 31.86
N PHE A 243 -23.55 -5.66 32.02
CA PHE A 243 -24.46 -5.59 33.15
C PHE A 243 -25.92 -5.51 32.66
N PRO A 244 -26.46 -6.62 32.12
CA PRO A 244 -27.81 -6.67 31.53
C PRO A 244 -28.93 -6.46 32.56
#